data_AF-A0A5C7RH99-F1
#
_entry.id   AF-A0A5C7RH99-F1
#
_cell.length_a   1.000
_cell.length_b   1.000
_cell.length_c   1.000
_cell.angle_alpha   90.00
_cell.angle_beta   90.00
_cell.angle_gamma   90.00
#
_symmetry.space_group_name_H-M   'P 1'
#
loop_
_entity.id
_entity.type
_entity.pdbx_description
1 polymer ?
#
loop_
_entity_poly.entity_id
_entity_poly.type
_entity_poly.pdbx_seq_one_letter_code
_entity_poly.pdbx_strand_id
1 'polypeptide(L)'
;MSNLVFYYRHSGLCPAFTILEQTLTQQKLHRLTNEFDEFRVDIYALADSPTSRRVAFDFDCTITADPEFFQSLIAAYRAQAWEPCVCTLRADERDGITEIRETLKDERIPIYTTDGQLKRACLYEQGIDVGLWIDDYFPGIAHPGAWILQINGIDY
;
A
#
# COMPACT_ATOMS: atom_id res chain seq x y z
N MET A 1 -0.59 16.37 -11.43
CA MET A 1 -1.74 15.73 -10.77
C MET A 1 -1.99 14.43 -11.49
N SER A 2 -1.57 13.32 -10.90
CA SER A 2 -1.89 11.97 -11.36
C SER A 2 -3.35 11.67 -10.99
N ASN A 3 -4.06 10.93 -11.83
CA ASN A 3 -5.44 10.50 -11.54
C ASN A 3 -5.41 9.00 -11.26
N LEU A 4 -4.82 8.66 -10.11
CA LEU A 4 -4.62 7.28 -9.71
C LEU A 4 -5.96 6.57 -9.52
N VAL A 5 -6.02 5.34 -10.01
CA VAL A 5 -7.15 4.44 -9.89
C VAL A 5 -6.81 3.36 -8.87
N PHE A 6 -7.47 3.42 -7.72
CA PHE A 6 -7.30 2.46 -6.64
C PHE A 6 -8.26 1.29 -6.84
N TYR A 7 -7.71 0.11 -7.10
CA TYR A 7 -8.45 -1.14 -7.05
C TYR A 7 -8.62 -1.58 -5.60
N TYR A 8 -9.86 -1.88 -5.22
CA TYR A 8 -10.16 -2.55 -3.97
C TYR A 8 -11.17 -3.66 -4.21
N ARG A 9 -10.85 -4.86 -3.72
CA ARG A 9 -11.82 -5.95 -3.65
C ARG A 9 -12.31 -6.11 -2.22
N HIS A 10 -13.63 -6.11 -2.08
CA HIS A 10 -14.31 -6.21 -0.80
C HIS A 10 -14.18 -7.62 -0.19
N SER A 11 -13.04 -7.91 0.43
CA SER A 11 -12.83 -9.12 1.23
C SER A 11 -12.96 -8.78 2.71
N GLY A 12 -14.17 -8.44 3.14
CA GLY A 12 -14.44 -8.08 4.53
C GLY A 12 -14.03 -6.65 4.88
N LEU A 13 -14.76 -6.08 5.84
CA LEU A 13 -14.73 -4.68 6.26
C LEU A 13 -13.40 -4.32 6.96
N CYS A 14 -12.27 -4.28 6.25
CA CYS A 14 -11.05 -3.71 6.81
C CYS A 14 -11.31 -2.22 7.08
N PRO A 15 -11.37 -1.76 8.35
CA PRO A 15 -11.81 -0.38 8.62
C PRO A 15 -10.81 0.67 8.14
N ALA A 16 -9.58 0.26 7.80
CA ALA A 16 -8.61 1.12 7.11
C ALA A 16 -9.16 1.61 5.76
N PHE A 17 -9.90 0.76 5.06
CA PHE A 17 -10.43 1.08 3.74
C PHE A 17 -11.37 2.29 3.78
N THR A 18 -12.18 2.42 4.84
CA THR A 18 -13.06 3.58 5.02
C THR A 18 -12.28 4.90 5.06
N ILE A 19 -11.06 4.90 5.59
CA ILE A 19 -10.19 6.08 5.65
C ILE A 19 -9.66 6.43 4.26
N LEU A 20 -9.25 5.41 3.49
CA LEU A 20 -8.86 5.57 2.09
C LEU A 20 -10.01 6.16 1.27
N GLU A 21 -11.21 5.57 1.32
CA GLU A 21 -12.38 6.02 0.58
C GLU A 21 -12.78 7.46 0.94
N GLN A 22 -12.77 7.81 2.23
CA GLN A 22 -13.04 9.17 2.69
C GLN A 22 -12.01 10.17 2.14
N THR A 23 -10.73 9.81 2.18
CA THR A 23 -9.64 10.69 1.71
C THR A 23 -9.73 10.93 0.20
N LEU A 24 -9.96 9.86 -0.58
CA LEU A 24 -10.20 9.95 -2.03
C LEU A 24 -11.39 10.87 -2.35
N THR A 25 -12.49 10.70 -1.63
CA THR A 25 -13.72 11.49 -1.81
C THR A 25 -13.52 12.97 -1.47
N GLN A 26 -12.78 13.26 -0.38
CA GLN A 26 -12.54 14.63 0.07
C GLN A 26 -11.66 15.41 -0.90
N GLN A 27 -10.59 14.78 -1.43
CA GLN A 27 -9.65 15.46 -2.30
C GLN A 27 -10.10 15.51 -3.77
N LYS A 28 -10.92 14.55 -4.22
CA LYS A 28 -11.45 14.48 -5.60
C LYS A 28 -10.38 14.43 -6.69
N LEU A 29 -9.16 13.98 -6.35
CA LEU A 29 -8.03 13.87 -7.28
C LEU A 29 -7.90 12.48 -7.90
N HIS A 30 -8.26 11.45 -7.14
CA HIS A 30 -8.10 10.05 -7.48
C HIS A 30 -9.44 9.33 -7.32
N ARG A 31 -9.55 8.10 -7.84
CA ARG A 31 -10.80 7.35 -7.81
C ARG A 31 -10.61 5.91 -7.36
N LEU A 32 -11.70 5.35 -6.86
CA LEU A 32 -11.82 3.96 -6.48
C LEU A 32 -12.48 3.15 -7.61
N THR A 33 -12.06 1.91 -7.80
CA THR A 33 -12.75 0.90 -8.61
C THR A 33 -12.79 -0.44 -7.88
N ASN A 34 -13.86 -1.20 -8.12
CA ASN A 34 -13.96 -2.62 -7.76
C ASN A 34 -13.89 -3.54 -9.00
N GLU A 35 -13.85 -2.95 -10.19
CA GLU A 35 -13.63 -3.64 -11.45
C GLU A 35 -12.12 -3.79 -11.65
N PHE A 36 -11.67 -5.04 -11.75
CA PHE A 36 -10.29 -5.32 -12.07
C PHE A 36 -10.09 -5.20 -13.57
N ASP A 37 -9.21 -4.28 -13.95
CA ASP A 37 -8.71 -4.08 -15.31
C ASP A 37 -7.24 -3.69 -15.17
N GLU A 38 -6.34 -4.62 -15.50
CA GLU A 38 -4.89 -4.47 -15.33
C GLU A 38 -4.32 -3.25 -16.04
N PHE A 39 -5.00 -2.73 -17.07
CA PHE A 39 -4.57 -1.55 -17.83
C PHE A 39 -5.11 -0.24 -17.27
N ARG A 40 -6.03 -0.29 -16.29
CA ARG A 40 -6.67 0.88 -15.70
C ARG A 40 -6.39 1.06 -14.23
N VAL A 41 -5.95 0.01 -13.54
CA VAL A 41 -5.61 0.06 -12.12
C VAL A 41 -4.18 0.52 -11.97
N ASP A 42 -3.99 1.57 -11.18
CA ASP A 42 -2.65 2.06 -10.84
C ASP A 42 -2.20 1.51 -9.49
N ILE A 43 -3.11 1.47 -8.50
CA ILE A 43 -2.79 1.11 -7.11
C ILE A 43 -3.75 0.03 -6.61
N TYR A 44 -3.22 -0.98 -5.94
CA TYR A 44 -3.96 -2.06 -5.32
C TYR A 44 -4.05 -1.86 -3.81
N ALA A 45 -5.29 -1.73 -3.31
CA ALA A 45 -5.59 -1.71 -1.89
C ALA A 45 -6.09 -3.10 -1.45
N LEU A 46 -5.20 -3.94 -0.91
CA LEU A 46 -5.52 -5.32 -0.53
C LEU A 46 -5.56 -5.49 0.99
N ALA A 47 -6.72 -5.89 1.52
CA ALA A 47 -6.87 -6.21 2.93
C ALA A 47 -6.23 -7.56 3.26
N ASP A 48 -5.61 -7.67 4.43
CA ASP A 48 -4.91 -8.89 4.88
C ASP A 48 -5.38 -9.25 6.31
N SER A 49 -4.68 -8.83 7.36
CA SER A 49 -5.05 -9.13 8.75
C SER A 49 -6.17 -8.21 9.27
N PRO A 50 -7.38 -8.70 9.58
CA PRO A 50 -8.49 -7.85 10.03
C PRO A 50 -8.27 -7.25 11.43
N THR A 51 -7.31 -7.78 12.20
CA THR A 51 -6.97 -7.31 13.55
C THR A 51 -5.78 -6.37 13.58
N SER A 52 -4.97 -6.31 12.51
CA SER A 52 -3.82 -5.42 12.45
C SER A 52 -4.26 -3.98 12.15
N ARG A 53 -3.69 -3.02 12.88
CA ARG A 53 -3.84 -1.58 12.64
C ARG A 53 -2.75 -0.99 11.74
N ARG A 54 -1.92 -1.84 11.13
CA ARG A 54 -0.84 -1.41 10.25
C ARG A 54 -1.33 -1.24 8.82
N VAL A 55 -0.96 -0.12 8.21
CA VAL A 55 -1.19 0.13 6.77
C VAL A 55 0.16 0.26 6.10
N ALA A 56 0.47 -0.67 5.19
CA ALA A 56 1.73 -0.68 4.48
C ALA A 56 1.58 -0.02 3.12
N PHE A 57 2.45 0.94 2.83
CA PHE A 57 2.52 1.65 1.56
C PHE A 57 3.78 1.24 0.82
N ASP A 58 3.65 0.89 -0.45
CA ASP A 58 4.80 0.91 -1.35
C ASP A 58 5.32 2.34 -1.56
N PHE A 59 6.58 2.45 -1.97
CA PHE A 59 7.20 3.72 -2.30
C PHE A 59 7.25 4.02 -3.81
N ASP A 60 7.84 3.14 -4.61
CA ASP A 60 8.16 3.37 -6.02
C ASP A 60 6.95 3.19 -6.91
N CYS A 61 6.56 4.19 -7.71
CA CYS A 61 5.31 4.18 -8.49
C CYS A 61 4.01 4.17 -7.64
N THR A 62 4.12 4.04 -6.32
CA THR A 62 3.03 4.28 -5.37
C THR A 62 3.14 5.67 -4.73
N ILE A 63 3.92 5.86 -3.66
CA ILE A 63 4.09 7.17 -3.01
C ILE A 63 4.68 8.18 -3.99
N THR A 64 5.67 7.78 -4.79
CA THR A 64 6.31 8.70 -5.75
C THR A 64 5.39 9.13 -6.89
N ALA A 65 4.26 8.45 -7.12
CA ALA A 65 3.27 8.85 -8.12
C ALA A 65 2.39 10.03 -7.69
N ASP A 66 2.18 10.23 -6.38
CA ASP A 66 1.57 11.43 -5.81
C ASP A 66 1.97 11.65 -4.32
N PRO A 67 3.17 12.19 -4.04
CA PRO A 67 3.66 12.33 -2.67
C PRO A 67 2.74 13.16 -1.77
N GLU A 68 2.08 14.20 -2.30
CA GLU A 68 1.21 15.09 -1.53
C GLU A 68 -0.08 14.38 -1.09
N PHE A 69 -0.69 13.61 -1.99
CA PHE A 69 -1.82 12.76 -1.65
C PHE A 69 -1.45 11.74 -0.57
N PHE A 70 -0.34 11.02 -0.75
CA PHE A 70 0.06 9.96 0.19
C PHE A 70 0.48 10.51 1.56
N GLN A 71 1.14 11.67 1.63
CA GLN A 71 1.37 12.37 2.90
C GLN A 71 0.06 12.68 3.63
N SER A 72 -0.94 13.17 2.91
CA SER A 72 -2.27 13.48 3.47
C SER A 72 -2.99 12.22 3.93
N LEU A 73 -2.90 11.13 3.17
CA LEU A 73 -3.50 9.84 3.51
C LEU A 73 -2.84 9.22 4.76
N ILE A 74 -1.51 9.26 4.85
CA ILE A 74 -0.75 8.84 6.03
C ILE A 74 -1.19 9.62 7.28
N ALA A 75 -1.37 10.94 7.15
CA ALA A 75 -1.87 11.77 8.23
C ALA A 75 -3.31 11.39 8.66
N ALA A 76 -4.19 11.11 7.69
CA ALA A 76 -5.56 10.67 7.95
C ALA A 76 -5.62 9.33 8.71
N TYR A 77 -4.75 8.38 8.36
CA TYR A 77 -4.61 7.11 9.09
C TYR A 77 -4.18 7.32 10.54
N ARG A 78 -3.15 8.14 10.77
CA ARG A 78 -2.66 8.45 12.12
C ARG A 78 -3.71 9.15 12.99
N ALA A 79 -4.49 10.06 12.40
CA ALA A 79 -5.57 10.73 13.10
C ALA A 79 -6.64 9.76 13.64
N GLN A 80 -6.73 8.56 13.06
CA GLN A 80 -7.63 7.48 13.47
C GLN A 80 -6.91 6.33 14.18
N ALA A 81 -5.72 6.59 14.75
CA ALA A 81 -4.90 5.64 15.49
C ALA A 81 -4.49 4.38 14.68
N TRP A 82 -4.32 4.52 13.36
CA TRP A 82 -3.64 3.52 12.54
C TRP A 82 -2.12 3.76 12.53
N GLU A 83 -1.39 2.71 12.18
CA GLU A 83 0.07 2.66 12.17
C GLU A 83 0.58 2.56 10.72
N PRO A 84 0.68 3.68 9.98
CA PRO A 84 1.22 3.64 8.62
C PRO A 84 2.72 3.33 8.63
N CYS A 85 3.17 2.53 7.68
CA CYS A 85 4.57 2.23 7.40
C CYS A 85 4.85 2.17 5.90
N VAL A 86 6.08 2.41 5.50
CA VAL A 86 6.54 2.16 4.13
C VAL A 86 7.12 0.75 4.04
N CYS A 87 6.77 0.01 2.99
CA CYS A 87 7.35 -1.28 2.68
C CYS A 87 7.74 -1.33 1.19
N THR A 88 9.03 -1.46 0.90
CA THR A 88 9.59 -1.32 -0.45
C THR A 88 10.43 -2.54 -0.83
N LEU A 89 10.50 -2.83 -2.15
CA LEU A 89 11.40 -3.83 -2.72
C LEU A 89 12.86 -3.37 -2.75
N ARG A 90 13.14 -2.10 -2.46
CA ARG A 90 14.52 -1.58 -2.37
C ARG A 90 15.33 -2.35 -1.33
N ALA A 91 16.64 -2.37 -1.53
CA ALA A 91 17.62 -2.83 -0.55
C ALA A 91 17.73 -1.85 0.63
N ASP A 92 18.31 -2.30 1.74
CA ASP A 92 18.58 -1.49 2.94
C ASP A 92 19.77 -0.54 2.70
N GLU A 93 19.60 0.39 1.77
CA GLU A 93 20.59 1.39 1.40
C GLU A 93 20.22 2.76 1.97
N ARG A 94 21.22 3.44 2.53
CA ARG A 94 21.06 4.74 3.17
C ARG A 94 20.41 5.77 2.25
N ASP A 95 20.80 5.80 0.98
CA ASP A 95 20.31 6.80 0.03
C ASP A 95 18.82 6.55 -0.27
N GLY A 96 18.41 5.29 -0.44
CA GLY A 96 17.01 4.93 -0.63
C GLY A 96 16.14 5.26 0.58
N ILE A 97 16.64 5.03 1.80
CA ILE A 97 15.94 5.44 3.03
C ILE A 97 15.85 6.96 3.12
N THR A 98 16.93 7.68 2.82
CA THR A 98 16.98 9.15 2.87
C THR A 98 15.95 9.75 1.92
N GLU A 99 15.85 9.22 0.70
CA GLU A 99 14.85 9.67 -0.29
C GLU A 99 13.41 9.49 0.21
N ILE A 100 13.10 8.35 0.85
CA ILE A 100 11.76 8.10 1.42
C ILE A 100 11.45 9.14 2.50
N ARG A 101 12.42 9.41 3.38
CA ARG A 101 12.29 10.39 4.48
C ARG A 101 12.04 11.79 3.95
N GLU A 102 12.82 12.22 2.96
CA GLU A 102 12.71 13.53 2.34
C GLU A 102 11.40 13.68 1.56
N THR A 103 10.98 12.63 0.85
CA THR A 103 9.74 12.60 0.07
C THR A 103 8.52 12.72 0.98
N LEU A 104 8.50 12.01 2.11
CA LEU A 104 7.38 12.05 3.06
C LEU A 104 7.48 13.19 4.09
N LYS A 105 8.65 13.81 4.22
CA LYS A 105 8.98 14.76 5.28
C LYS A 105 8.67 14.20 6.67
N ASP A 106 9.00 12.92 6.87
CA ASP A 106 8.60 12.16 8.05
C ASP A 106 9.72 11.25 8.56
N GLU A 107 10.38 11.70 9.63
CA GLU A 107 11.46 10.97 10.30
C GLU A 107 10.99 9.76 11.12
N ARG A 108 9.69 9.63 11.36
CA ARG A 108 9.15 8.65 12.33
C ARG A 108 8.39 7.50 11.69
N ILE A 109 8.04 7.58 10.41
CA ILE A 109 7.36 6.46 9.72
C ILE A 109 8.25 5.21 9.71
N PRO A 110 7.80 4.03 10.15
CA PRO A 110 8.58 2.81 9.97
C PRO A 110 8.82 2.55 8.48
N ILE A 111 10.03 2.15 8.11
CA ILE A 111 10.40 1.78 6.74
C ILE A 111 10.92 0.35 6.79
N TYR A 112 10.32 -0.52 5.99
CA TYR A 112 10.71 -1.91 5.80
C TYR A 112 11.23 -2.09 4.37
N THR A 113 12.50 -2.46 4.25
CA THR A 113 13.13 -2.87 2.99
C THR A 113 13.10 -4.39 2.90
N THR A 114 12.90 -4.91 1.69
CA THR A 114 12.69 -6.36 1.49
C THR A 114 13.70 -6.96 0.53
N ASP A 115 14.61 -6.14 -0.03
CA ASP A 115 15.71 -6.58 -0.89
C ASP A 115 15.23 -7.50 -2.03
N GLY A 116 14.18 -7.06 -2.72
CA GLY A 116 13.52 -7.77 -3.83
C GLY A 116 12.61 -8.93 -3.43
N GLN A 117 12.51 -9.29 -2.14
CA GLN A 117 11.60 -10.34 -1.68
C GLN A 117 10.13 -9.85 -1.70
N LEU A 118 9.18 -10.78 -1.88
CA LEU A 118 7.76 -10.46 -1.82
C LEU A 118 7.42 -9.87 -0.44
N LYS A 119 6.95 -8.63 -0.43
CA LYS A 119 6.77 -7.82 0.79
C LYS A 119 5.92 -8.51 1.83
N ARG A 120 4.80 -9.08 1.39
CA ARG A 120 3.88 -9.77 2.29
C ARG A 120 4.53 -10.96 2.97
N ALA A 121 5.24 -11.80 2.22
CA ALA A 121 5.93 -12.97 2.77
C ALA A 121 7.06 -12.54 3.73
N CYS A 122 7.87 -11.56 3.30
CA CYS A 122 9.00 -11.05 4.07
C CYS A 122 8.56 -10.47 5.43
N LEU A 123 7.52 -9.62 5.46
CA LEU A 123 7.01 -9.04 6.72
C LEU A 123 6.35 -10.10 7.61
N TYR A 124 5.62 -11.04 7.02
CA TYR A 124 5.00 -12.13 7.78
C TYR A 124 6.05 -13.02 8.48
N GLU A 125 7.14 -13.37 7.80
CA GLU A 125 8.26 -14.14 8.40
C GLU A 125 8.93 -13.40 9.56
N GLN A 126 8.89 -12.06 9.54
CA GLN A 126 9.38 -11.21 10.63
C GLN A 126 8.35 -11.01 11.76
N GLY A 127 7.18 -11.64 11.67
CA GLY A 127 6.09 -11.49 12.65
C GLY A 127 5.36 -10.15 12.57
N ILE A 128 5.41 -9.47 11.42
CA ILE A 128 4.77 -8.18 11.19
C ILE A 128 3.47 -8.38 10.41
N ASP A 129 2.35 -8.31 11.11
CA ASP A 129 1.03 -8.34 10.47
C ASP A 129 0.66 -6.97 9.91
N VAL A 130 0.15 -6.96 8.68
CA VAL A 130 -0.39 -5.78 7.98
C VAL A 130 -1.90 -5.95 7.82
N GLY A 131 -2.66 -4.87 8.07
CA GLY A 131 -4.12 -4.88 7.91
C GLY A 131 -4.58 -4.46 6.52
N LEU A 132 -3.89 -3.50 5.92
CA LEU A 132 -4.14 -3.04 4.55
C LEU A 132 -2.81 -2.76 3.85
N TRP A 133 -2.64 -3.35 2.67
CA TRP A 133 -1.58 -3.06 1.73
C TRP A 133 -2.06 -2.06 0.69
N ILE A 134 -1.21 -1.09 0.34
CA ILE A 134 -1.43 -0.11 -0.73
C ILE A 134 -0.17 -0.09 -1.59
N ASP A 135 -0.26 -0.65 -2.79
CA ASP A 135 0.89 -0.98 -3.64
C ASP A 135 0.50 -0.99 -5.11
N ASP A 136 1.34 -0.49 -6.02
CA ASP A 136 1.13 -0.59 -7.47
C ASP A 136 1.44 -2.01 -8.00
N TYR A 137 2.21 -2.79 -7.25
CA TYR A 137 2.63 -4.13 -7.62
C TYR A 137 1.92 -5.20 -6.77
N PHE A 138 0.69 -5.57 -7.15
CA PHE A 138 -0.10 -6.58 -6.43
C PHE A 138 0.60 -7.93 -6.18
N PRO A 139 1.49 -8.45 -7.03
CA PRO A 139 2.19 -9.70 -6.72
C PRO A 139 3.07 -9.58 -5.47
N GLY A 140 3.62 -8.39 -5.17
CA GLY A 140 4.39 -8.17 -3.95
C GLY A 140 3.58 -8.31 -2.65
N ILE A 141 2.26 -8.15 -2.72
CA ILE A 141 1.37 -8.01 -1.56
C ILE A 141 0.19 -8.98 -1.52
N ALA A 142 -0.02 -9.80 -2.55
CA ALA A 142 -1.11 -10.76 -2.61
C ALA A 142 -0.81 -12.02 -1.77
N HIS A 143 -1.87 -12.68 -1.28
CA HIS A 143 -1.73 -14.02 -0.71
C HIS A 143 -1.37 -15.03 -1.81
N PRO A 144 -0.53 -16.04 -1.51
CA PRO A 144 -0.36 -17.20 -2.38
C PRO A 144 -1.72 -17.80 -2.76
N GLY A 145 -1.90 -18.12 -4.04
CA GLY A 145 -3.16 -18.62 -4.58
C GLY A 145 -4.33 -17.62 -4.60
N ALA A 146 -4.10 -16.32 -4.32
CA ALA A 146 -5.14 -15.31 -4.48
C ALA A 146 -5.64 -15.29 -5.93
N TRP A 147 -6.95 -15.11 -6.10
CA TRP A 147 -7.60 -15.09 -7.42
C TRP A 147 -6.92 -14.11 -8.41
N ILE A 148 -6.42 -12.97 -7.92
CA ILE A 148 -5.77 -11.94 -8.74
C ILE A 148 -4.44 -12.44 -9.30
N LEU A 149 -3.72 -13.32 -8.60
CA LEU A 149 -2.54 -13.98 -9.15
C LEU A 149 -2.93 -14.99 -10.24
N GLN A 150 -3.95 -15.80 -9.95
CA GLN A 150 -4.42 -16.88 -10.84
C GLN A 150 -4.89 -16.36 -12.20
N ILE A 151 -5.70 -15.29 -12.22
CA ILE A 151 -6.20 -14.73 -13.49
C ILE A 151 -5.11 -14.07 -14.34
N ASN A 152 -3.99 -13.70 -13.72
CA ASN A 152 -2.82 -13.11 -14.38
C ASN A 152 -1.73 -14.16 -14.68
N GLY A 153 -2.00 -15.46 -14.49
CA GLY A 153 -1.06 -16.53 -14.78
C GLY A 153 0.19 -16.54 -13.89
N ILE A 154 0.10 -15.94 -12.70
CA ILE A 154 1.19 -15.90 -11.72
C ILE A 154 0.99 -17.07 -10.75
N ASP A 155 2.00 -17.94 -10.66
CA ASP A 155 1.96 -19.16 -9.85
C ASP A 155 3.08 -19.18 -8.81
N TYR A 156 2.70 -19.03 -7.53
CA TYR A 156 3.48 -19.33 -6.33
C TYR A 156 2.58 -19.34 -5.08
#